data_AF-A0AAV1ZQ98-F1
#
_entry.id   AF-A0AAV1ZQ98-F1
#
_cell.length_a   1.000
_cell.length_b   1.000
_cell.length_c   1.000
_cell.angle_alpha   90.00
_cell.angle_beta   90.00
_cell.angle_gamma   90.00
#
_symmetry.space_group_name_H-M   'P 1'
#
loop_
_entity.id
_entity.type
_entity.pdbx_description
1 polymer ?
#
loop_
_entity_poly.entity_id
_entity_poly.type
_entity_poly.pdbx_seq_one_letter_code
_entity_poly.pdbx_strand_id
1 'polypeptide(L)'
;MYAIQKREKKKRKVWTRKWLLRRKALGCYENLMRELALEDSESYRRWLRMDVESFEYLLAKIEPLIKRMDTNMRQCISAGERLALTLRYLATGNRNLYI
;
A
#
# COMPACT_ATOMS: atom_id res chain seq x y z
N MET A 1 -40.09 -3.93 15.70
CA MET A 1 -39.10 -4.21 14.62
C MET A 1 -38.55 -2.88 14.12
N TYR A 2 -37.27 -2.56 14.33
CA TYR A 2 -36.68 -1.31 13.82
C TYR A 2 -36.26 -1.50 12.35
N ALA A 3 -36.72 -0.62 11.47
CA ALA A 3 -36.30 -0.59 10.08
C ALA A 3 -34.89 0.05 9.97
N ILE A 4 -33.93 -0.66 9.39
CA ILE A 4 -32.62 -0.09 9.02
C ILE A 4 -32.87 0.84 7.83
N GLN A 5 -32.86 2.14 8.07
CA GLN A 5 -32.95 3.15 7.01
C GLN A 5 -31.78 2.98 6.02
N LYS A 6 -32.06 2.56 4.78
CA LYS A 6 -31.02 2.49 3.74
C LYS A 6 -30.54 3.91 3.42
N ARG A 7 -29.33 4.25 3.88
CA ARG A 7 -28.63 5.48 3.50
C ARG A 7 -28.45 5.52 1.98
N GLU A 8 -29.02 6.51 1.30
CA GLU A 8 -28.75 6.73 -0.12
C GLU A 8 -27.27 7.01 -0.35
N LYS A 9 -26.64 6.23 -1.23
CA LYS A 9 -25.21 6.39 -1.55
C LYS A 9 -25.05 7.63 -2.44
N LYS A 10 -24.38 8.66 -1.93
CA LYS A 10 -24.01 9.85 -2.73
C LYS A 10 -23.27 9.44 -4.00
N LYS A 11 -23.69 9.97 -5.15
CA LYS A 11 -22.98 9.78 -6.44
C LYS A 11 -21.55 10.29 -6.31
N ARG A 12 -20.59 9.47 -6.75
CA ARG A 12 -19.17 9.80 -6.68
C ARG A 12 -18.85 10.93 -7.67
N LYS A 13 -18.38 12.08 -7.18
CA LYS A 13 -18.01 13.23 -8.04
C LYS A 13 -16.78 12.96 -8.91
N VAL A 14 -15.83 12.17 -8.40
CA VAL A 14 -14.55 11.86 -9.07
C VAL A 14 -14.17 10.40 -8.85
N TRP A 15 -13.91 9.67 -9.93
CA TRP A 15 -13.51 8.26 -9.85
C TRP A 15 -12.13 8.09 -9.17
N THR A 16 -11.10 8.80 -9.60
CA THR A 16 -9.77 8.79 -8.94
C THR A 16 -9.15 10.18 -8.91
N ARG A 17 -8.34 10.46 -7.89
CA ARG A 17 -7.57 11.72 -7.84
C ARG A 17 -6.38 11.62 -8.78
N LYS A 18 -6.08 12.70 -9.52
CA LYS A 18 -4.97 12.74 -10.50
C LYS A 18 -3.63 12.34 -9.89
N TRP A 19 -3.36 12.75 -8.64
CA TRP A 19 -2.10 12.41 -7.96
C TRP A 19 -1.94 10.91 -7.71
N LEU A 20 -3.04 10.15 -7.51
CA LEU A 20 -2.99 8.68 -7.37
C LEU A 20 -2.59 7.98 -8.67
N LEU A 21 -2.81 8.62 -9.83
CA LEU A 21 -2.38 8.09 -11.12
C LEU A 21 -0.87 8.29 -11.35
N ARG A 22 -0.25 9.27 -10.68
CA ARG A 22 1.19 9.52 -10.75
C ARG A 22 2.02 8.65 -9.81
N ARG A 23 1.39 7.68 -9.13
CA ARG A 23 2.02 6.83 -8.12
C ARG A 23 3.22 6.04 -8.64
N LYS A 24 3.23 5.60 -9.90
CA LYS A 24 4.41 4.96 -10.48
C LYS A 24 5.63 5.88 -10.59
N ALA A 25 5.40 7.18 -10.82
CA ALA A 25 6.48 8.15 -10.96
C ALA A 25 6.84 8.81 -9.63
N LEU A 26 5.86 9.06 -8.75
CA LEU A 26 6.01 9.88 -7.54
C LEU A 26 5.70 9.11 -6.25
N GLY A 27 5.44 7.81 -6.34
CA GLY A 27 5.10 6.98 -5.19
C GLY A 27 6.32 6.65 -4.35
N CYS A 28 6.11 6.56 -3.03
CA CYS A 28 7.15 6.21 -2.07
C CYS A 28 7.77 4.83 -2.34
N TYR A 29 6.96 3.86 -2.77
CA TYR A 29 7.42 2.51 -3.09
C TYR A 29 8.42 2.48 -4.26
N GLU A 30 8.12 3.19 -5.35
CA GLU A 30 8.97 3.19 -6.55
C GLU A 30 10.20 4.11 -6.43
N ASN A 31 10.17 5.10 -5.52
CA ASN A 31 11.27 6.03 -5.31
C ASN A 31 11.98 5.72 -3.98
N LEU A 32 11.57 6.38 -2.90
CA LEU A 32 12.23 6.32 -1.59
C LEU A 32 12.55 4.90 -1.11
N MET A 33 11.61 3.95 -1.19
CA MET A 33 11.86 2.59 -0.71
C MET A 33 12.97 1.89 -1.51
N ARG A 34 13.06 2.14 -2.83
CA ARG A 34 14.13 1.58 -3.67
C ARG A 34 15.47 2.23 -3.35
N GLU A 35 15.49 3.55 -3.18
CA GLU A 35 16.70 4.29 -2.79
C GLU A 35 17.22 3.77 -1.43
N LEU A 36 16.34 3.64 -0.44
CA LEU A 36 16.70 3.07 0.86
C LEU A 36 17.22 1.63 0.75
N ALA A 37 16.61 0.79 -0.08
CA ALA A 37 17.08 -0.58 -0.27
C ALA A 37 18.49 -0.65 -0.88
N LEU A 38 18.87 0.33 -1.70
CA LEU A 38 20.16 0.37 -2.40
C LEU A 38 21.25 1.08 -1.60
N GLU A 39 20.90 2.16 -0.89
CA GLU A 39 21.88 3.10 -0.32
C GLU A 39 21.91 3.09 1.21
N ASP A 40 20.81 2.72 1.89
CA ASP A 40 20.69 2.80 3.35
C ASP A 40 19.80 1.69 3.94
N SER A 41 20.39 0.51 4.09
CA SER A 41 19.72 -0.68 4.63
C SER A 41 19.24 -0.49 6.08
N GLU A 42 19.90 0.35 6.88
CA GLU A 42 19.45 0.67 8.23
C GLU A 42 18.16 1.49 8.20
N SER A 43 18.09 2.54 7.38
CA SER A 43 16.88 3.35 7.24
C SER A 43 15.75 2.55 6.60
N TYR A 44 16.04 1.67 5.65
CA TYR A 44 15.06 0.70 5.13
C TYR A 44 14.48 -0.15 6.27
N ARG A 45 15.34 -0.75 7.09
CA ARG A 45 14.94 -1.58 8.23
C ARG A 45 14.16 -0.78 9.26
N ARG A 46 14.51 0.48 9.54
CA ARG A 46 13.73 1.35 10.44
C ARG A 46 12.36 1.69 9.85
N TRP A 47 12.28 1.86 8.53
CA TRP A 47 11.06 2.25 7.83
C TRP A 47 10.03 1.11 7.76
N LEU A 48 10.46 -0.12 7.44
CA LEU A 48 9.61 -1.31 7.31
C LEU A 48 9.62 -2.25 8.52
N ARG A 49 10.55 -2.08 9.46
CA ARG A 49 10.84 -3.04 10.55
C ARG A 49 11.24 -4.43 10.03
N MET A 50 11.79 -4.48 8.82
CA MET A 50 12.17 -5.67 8.08
C MET A 50 13.35 -5.32 7.16
N ASP A 51 14.35 -6.20 7.05
CA ASP A 51 15.42 -6.09 6.04
C ASP A 51 14.92 -6.42 4.62
N VAL A 52 15.73 -6.09 3.63
CA VAL A 52 15.38 -6.21 2.21
C VAL A 52 15.18 -7.68 1.84
N GLU A 53 16.08 -8.56 2.28
CA GLU A 53 16.07 -9.98 1.98
C GLU A 53 14.81 -10.66 2.53
N SER A 54 14.45 -10.35 3.78
CA SER A 54 13.21 -10.83 4.40
C SER A 54 11.97 -10.31 3.68
N PHE A 55 11.99 -9.04 3.22
CA PHE A 55 10.89 -8.47 2.46
C PHE A 55 10.70 -9.19 1.12
N GLU A 56 11.78 -9.42 0.37
CA GLU A 56 11.72 -10.12 -0.92
C GLU A 56 11.29 -11.58 -0.76
N TYR A 57 11.82 -12.27 0.26
CA TYR A 57 11.41 -13.63 0.59
C TYR A 57 9.91 -13.70 0.90
N LEU A 58 9.40 -12.80 1.73
CA LEU A 58 7.99 -12.74 2.07
C LEU A 58 7.14 -12.41 0.83
N LEU A 59 7.57 -11.44 0.03
CA LEU A 59 6.89 -11.05 -1.19
C LEU A 59 6.75 -12.23 -2.15
N ALA A 60 7.81 -13.00 -2.37
CA ALA A 60 7.78 -14.17 -3.25
C ALA A 60 6.76 -15.23 -2.79
N LYS A 61 6.56 -15.38 -1.47
CA LYS A 61 5.57 -16.33 -0.91
C LYS A 61 4.13 -15.85 -1.05
N ILE A 62 3.89 -14.55 -0.86
CA ILE A 62 2.53 -14.02 -0.79
C ILE A 62 2.05 -13.41 -2.11
N GLU A 63 2.95 -13.06 -3.03
CA GLU A 63 2.60 -12.44 -4.31
C GLU A 63 1.46 -13.20 -5.01
N PRO A 64 1.48 -14.55 -5.14
CA PRO A 64 0.39 -15.29 -5.78
C PRO A 64 -0.99 -15.05 -5.14
N LEU A 65 -1.03 -14.71 -3.85
CA LEU A 65 -2.25 -14.50 -3.08
C LEU A 65 -2.76 -13.06 -3.16
N ILE A 66 -1.87 -12.08 -3.33
CA ILE A 66 -2.22 -10.65 -3.24
C ILE A 66 -2.13 -9.91 -4.58
N LYS A 67 -1.61 -10.55 -5.62
CA LYS A 67 -1.53 -10.00 -6.97
C LYS A 67 -2.92 -9.71 -7.51
N ARG A 68 -3.04 -8.60 -8.23
CA ARG A 68 -4.26 -8.18 -8.91
C ARG A 68 -3.94 -7.91 -10.37
N MET A 69 -4.97 -7.92 -11.19
CA MET A 69 -4.86 -7.58 -12.60
C MET A 69 -5.10 -6.10 -12.85
N ASP A 70 -4.46 -5.60 -13.90
CA ASP A 70 -4.75 -4.27 -14.44
C ASP A 70 -6.17 -4.22 -14.98
N THR A 71 -6.75 -3.01 -14.99
CA THR A 71 -8.06 -2.75 -15.56
C THR A 71 -7.95 -1.65 -16.61
N ASN A 72 -8.93 -1.55 -17.51
CA ASN A 72 -8.99 -0.46 -18.50
C ASN A 72 -8.97 0.94 -17.85
N MET A 73 -9.36 1.06 -16.58
CA MET A 73 -9.41 2.35 -15.89
C MET A 73 -8.08 2.74 -15.22
N ARG A 74 -7.32 1.75 -14.72
CA ARG A 74 -6.00 1.96 -14.12
C ARG A 74 -5.22 0.65 -13.99
N GLN A 75 -3.89 0.82 -13.90
CA GLN A 75 -2.99 -0.20 -13.42
C GLN A 75 -3.25 -0.53 -11.95
N CYS A 76 -3.12 -1.80 -11.61
CA CYS A 76 -3.24 -2.31 -10.26
C CYS A 76 -2.11 -1.78 -9.36
N ILE A 77 -2.30 -1.94 -8.06
CA ILE A 77 -1.21 -1.74 -7.09
C ILE A 77 -0.42 -3.05 -7.09
N SER A 78 0.89 -2.96 -7.32
CA SER A 78 1.76 -4.15 -7.38
C SER A 78 1.72 -4.91 -6.04
N ALA A 79 2.03 -6.21 -6.08
CA ALA A 79 2.06 -7.01 -4.86
C ALA A 79 3.07 -6.45 -3.84
N GLY A 80 4.25 -6.04 -4.31
CA GLY A 80 5.28 -5.42 -3.47
C GLY A 80 4.81 -4.11 -2.84
N GLU A 81 4.18 -3.22 -3.61
CA GLU A 81 3.65 -1.96 -3.08
C GLU A 81 2.53 -2.21 -2.05
N ARG A 82 1.68 -3.21 -2.27
CA ARG A 82 0.66 -3.63 -1.29
C ARG A 82 1.29 -4.14 0.00
N LEU A 83 2.32 -4.98 -0.11
CA LEU A 83 3.03 -5.53 1.03
C LEU A 83 3.73 -4.42 1.82
N ALA A 84 4.48 -3.56 1.15
CA ALA A 84 5.18 -2.43 1.76
C ALA A 84 4.24 -1.49 2.52
N LEU A 85 3.11 -1.11 1.91
CA LEU A 85 2.09 -0.29 2.59
C LEU A 85 1.52 -0.98 3.84
N THR A 86 1.29 -2.29 3.76
CA THR A 86 0.74 -3.08 4.88
C THR A 86 1.76 -3.17 6.02
N LEU A 87 3.02 -3.53 5.72
CA LEU A 87 4.09 -3.59 6.70
C LEU A 87 4.34 -2.21 7.33
N ARG A 88 4.33 -1.14 6.54
CA ARG A 88 4.47 0.22 7.06
C ARG A 88 3.36 0.55 8.06
N TYR A 89 2.11 0.23 7.73
CA TYR A 89 0.97 0.43 8.63
C TYR A 89 1.13 -0.36 9.95
N LEU A 90 1.53 -1.63 9.86
CA LEU A 90 1.77 -2.48 11.03
C LEU A 90 2.96 -1.97 11.88
N ALA A 91 4.05 -1.56 11.22
CA ALA A 91 5.25 -1.02 11.82
C ALA A 91 5.04 0.31 12.54
N THR A 92 4.12 1.15 12.05
CA THR A 92 3.75 2.41 12.72
C THR A 92 2.97 2.18 14.01
N GLY A 93 2.51 0.95 14.27
CA GLY A 93 1.84 0.59 15.52
C GLY A 93 0.64 1.48 15.76
N ASN A 94 -0.49 1.21 15.10
CA ASN A 94 -1.72 1.96 15.30
C ASN A 94 -2.33 1.63 16.69
N ARG A 95 -1.62 1.96 17.78
CA ARG A 95 -2.21 2.29 19.08
C ARG A 95 -2.73 3.71 18.92
N ASN A 96 -3.99 3.84 18.50
CA ASN A 96 -4.91 4.93 18.85
C ASN A 96 -6.23 4.70 18.10
N LEU A 97 -7.01 3.77 18.64
CA LEU A 97 -8.48 3.83 18.64
C LEU A 97 -8.93 4.40 19.98
N TYR A 98 -8.41 5.57 20.37
CA TYR A 98 -9.04 6.41 21.39
C TYR A 98 -8.72 7.87 21.07
N ILE A 99 -9.80 8.67 21.14
CA ILE A 99 -9.97 10.12 20.92
C ILE A 99 -10.08 10.55 19.46
#